data_AF-A0A401RAU9-F1
#
_entry.id   AF-A0A401RAU9-F1
#
_cell.length_a   1.000
_cell.length_b   1.000
_cell.length_c   1.000
_cell.angle_alpha   90.00
_cell.angle_beta   90.00
_cell.angle_gamma   90.00
#
_symmetry.space_group_name_H-M   'P 1'
#
loop_
_entity.id
_entity.type
_entity.pdbx_description
1 polymer ?
#
loop_
_entity_poly.entity_id
_entity_poly.type
_entity_poly.pdbx_seq_one_letter_code
_entity_poly.pdbx_strand_id
1 'polypeptide(L)'
;MATTPAPDTTTAPPCWDCPIPPPQGVPTGDELAAIASDAAHRASELLHMHESADPPWASSPDEPAPGPLDPVTDLVRLLRHTSDKGTIEIAATRAGLRTGQLRTLRAAFAFHGEAGVRAVLHCAEVDPSALEHAARQLASVRSHTRTPLHCEHNRITDLDAGIQLRLVNDTWYPFTRTPQNGWAPARGAAQLPTAAYSAARLATRSRSA
;
A
#
# COMPACT_ATOMS: atom_id res chain seq x y z
N MET A 1 -76.76 -8.19 42.70
CA MET A 1 -75.38 -8.49 43.13
C MET A 1 -74.63 -8.97 41.89
N ALA A 2 -73.76 -8.14 41.33
CA ALA A 2 -72.98 -8.45 40.13
C ALA A 2 -71.51 -8.57 40.54
N THR A 3 -70.92 -9.73 40.29
CA THR A 3 -69.50 -10.01 40.58
C THR A 3 -68.72 -9.83 39.28
N THR A 4 -67.87 -8.82 39.22
CA THR A 4 -66.94 -8.58 38.11
C THR A 4 -65.78 -9.60 38.18
N PRO A 5 -65.43 -10.33 37.09
CA PRO A 5 -64.24 -11.17 37.08
C PRO A 5 -62.98 -10.30 36.88
N ALA A 6 -61.92 -10.62 37.63
CA ALA A 6 -60.62 -9.98 37.49
C ALA A 6 -59.88 -10.52 36.24
N PRO A 7 -59.06 -9.70 35.54
CA PRO A 7 -58.27 -10.17 34.41
C PRO A 7 -57.04 -10.96 34.89
N ASP A 8 -56.87 -12.18 34.36
CA ASP A 8 -55.66 -12.97 34.52
C ASP A 8 -54.50 -12.35 33.74
N THR A 9 -53.60 -11.65 34.44
CA THR A 9 -52.32 -11.20 33.89
C THR A 9 -51.20 -12.13 34.35
N THR A 10 -51.13 -13.33 33.77
CA THR A 10 -49.90 -14.13 33.80
C THR A 10 -49.12 -13.84 32.52
N THR A 11 -48.36 -12.75 32.52
CA THR A 11 -47.39 -12.46 31.46
C THR A 11 -46.10 -13.20 31.81
N ALA A 12 -45.86 -14.33 31.14
CA ALA A 12 -44.58 -15.02 31.24
C ALA A 12 -43.45 -14.13 30.69
N PRO A 13 -42.27 -14.06 31.35
CA PRO A 13 -41.16 -13.23 30.90
C PRO A 13 -40.61 -13.74 29.55
N PRO A 14 -40.12 -12.85 28.67
CA PRO A 14 -39.49 -13.25 27.42
C PRO A 14 -38.25 -14.11 27.69
N CYS A 15 -38.19 -15.30 27.07
CA CYS A 15 -37.05 -16.20 27.20
C CYS A 15 -35.89 -15.72 26.31
N TRP A 16 -34.92 -15.05 26.93
CA TRP A 16 -33.69 -14.60 26.25
C TRP A 16 -32.66 -15.72 26.08
N ASP A 17 -32.88 -16.89 26.70
CA ASP A 17 -31.96 -18.03 26.72
C ASP A 17 -32.25 -19.09 25.64
N CYS A 18 -33.19 -18.84 24.73
CA CYS A 18 -33.40 -19.73 23.59
C CYS A 18 -32.40 -19.38 22.46
N PRO A 19 -31.65 -20.37 21.92
CA PRO A 19 -30.84 -20.13 20.73
C PRO A 19 -31.75 -19.66 19.60
N ILE A 20 -31.49 -18.45 19.11
CA ILE A 20 -32.22 -17.87 17.99
C ILE A 20 -31.99 -18.79 16.78
N PRO A 21 -33.05 -19.36 16.16
CA PRO A 21 -32.88 -20.16 14.96
C PRO A 21 -32.22 -19.30 13.88
N PRO A 22 -31.27 -19.84 13.09
CA PRO A 22 -30.63 -19.07 12.04
C PRO A 22 -31.70 -18.49 11.11
N PRO A 23 -31.60 -17.20 10.73
CA PRO A 23 -32.58 -16.59 9.86
C PRO A 23 -32.73 -17.42 8.59
N GLN A 24 -33.95 -17.84 8.29
CA GLN A 24 -34.24 -18.62 7.09
C GLN A 24 -33.98 -17.75 5.85
N GLY A 25 -33.29 -18.30 4.86
CA GLY A 25 -32.98 -17.62 3.59
C GLY A 25 -31.60 -16.96 3.50
N VAL A 26 -30.71 -17.19 4.47
CA VAL A 26 -29.30 -16.82 4.29
C VAL A 26 -28.64 -17.82 3.33
N PRO A 27 -28.02 -17.36 2.22
CA PRO A 27 -27.30 -18.25 1.32
C PRO A 27 -26.18 -18.97 2.06
N THR A 28 -26.01 -20.24 1.75
CA THR A 28 -24.94 -21.10 2.23
C THR A 28 -23.56 -20.55 1.81
N GLY A 29 -22.51 -21.03 2.47
CA GLY A 29 -21.14 -20.64 2.10
C GLY A 29 -20.81 -20.96 0.64
N ASP A 30 -21.29 -22.10 0.14
CA ASP A 30 -21.08 -22.52 -1.25
C ASP A 30 -21.85 -21.63 -2.24
N GLU A 31 -23.09 -21.24 -1.91
CA GLU A 31 -23.88 -20.30 -2.72
C GLU A 31 -23.23 -18.90 -2.76
N LEU A 32 -22.73 -18.41 -1.62
CA LEU A 32 -21.98 -17.17 -1.56
C LEU A 32 -20.70 -17.23 -2.40
N ALA A 33 -19.97 -18.34 -2.35
CA ALA A 33 -18.76 -18.54 -3.15
C ALA A 33 -19.08 -18.57 -4.66
N ALA A 34 -20.17 -19.22 -5.06
CA ALA A 34 -20.62 -19.25 -6.45
C ALA A 34 -21.01 -17.86 -6.96
N ILE A 35 -21.79 -17.09 -6.17
CA ILE A 35 -22.18 -15.72 -6.51
C ILE A 35 -20.93 -14.82 -6.63
N ALA A 36 -19.98 -14.94 -5.70
CA ALA A 36 -18.74 -14.17 -5.75
C ALA A 36 -17.89 -14.51 -6.98
N SER A 37 -17.82 -15.80 -7.35
CA SER A 37 -17.08 -16.24 -8.55
C SER A 37 -17.73 -15.72 -9.84
N ASP A 38 -19.05 -15.79 -9.96
CA ASP A 38 -19.79 -15.25 -11.12
C ASP A 38 -19.64 -13.73 -11.23
N ALA A 39 -19.78 -13.00 -10.11
CA ALA A 39 -19.59 -11.56 -10.09
C ALA A 39 -18.14 -11.17 -10.48
N ALA A 40 -17.15 -11.91 -10.00
CA ALA A 40 -15.75 -11.70 -10.37
C ALA A 40 -15.49 -11.97 -11.86
N HIS A 41 -16.12 -13.01 -12.42
CA HIS A 41 -16.03 -13.32 -13.84
C HIS A 41 -16.59 -12.19 -14.70
N ARG A 42 -17.83 -11.75 -14.43
CA ARG A 42 -18.47 -10.63 -15.16
C ARG A 42 -17.68 -9.33 -15.03
N ALA A 43 -17.14 -9.04 -13.86
CA ALA A 43 -16.26 -7.88 -13.67
C ALA A 43 -14.99 -7.97 -14.53
N SER A 44 -14.38 -9.17 -14.62
CA SER A 44 -13.21 -9.40 -15.46
C SER A 44 -13.50 -9.22 -16.95
N GLU A 45 -14.66 -9.69 -17.42
CA GLU A 45 -15.09 -9.49 -18.81
C GLU A 45 -15.31 -8.00 -19.13
N LEU A 46 -15.96 -7.25 -18.24
CA LEU A 46 -16.16 -5.81 -18.39
C LEU A 46 -14.84 -5.05 -18.44
N LEU A 47 -13.86 -5.43 -17.61
CA LEU A 47 -12.53 -4.82 -17.63
C LEU A 47 -11.79 -5.11 -18.94
N HIS A 48 -11.81 -6.34 -19.46
CA HIS A 48 -11.19 -6.68 -20.75
C HIS A 48 -11.84 -5.95 -21.93
N MET A 49 -13.16 -5.76 -21.89
CA MET A 49 -13.87 -4.98 -22.89
C MET A 49 -13.46 -3.50 -22.86
N HIS A 50 -13.22 -2.94 -21.67
CA HIS A 50 -12.78 -1.56 -21.50
C HIS A 50 -11.32 -1.31 -21.88
N GLU A 51 -10.43 -2.29 -21.70
CA GLU A 51 -9.04 -2.19 -22.17
C GLU A 51 -8.93 -2.15 -23.71
N SER A 52 -9.94 -2.64 -24.41
CA SER A 52 -9.97 -2.70 -25.88
C SER A 52 -10.68 -1.50 -26.54
N ALA A 53 -11.31 -0.63 -25.77
CA ALA A 53 -12.10 0.49 -26.28
C ALA A 53 -11.63 1.81 -25.65
N ASP A 54 -11.27 2.79 -26.49
CA ASP A 54 -11.01 4.16 -26.02
C ASP A 54 -12.23 4.65 -25.21
N PRO A 55 -12.08 4.94 -23.91
CA PRO A 55 -13.23 5.25 -23.09
C PRO A 55 -13.86 6.58 -23.54
N PRO A 56 -15.19 6.64 -23.73
CA PRO A 56 -15.89 7.83 -24.23
C PRO A 56 -15.78 9.04 -23.28
N TRP A 57 -15.33 8.85 -22.03
CA TRP A 57 -15.13 9.89 -21.04
C TRP A 57 -13.71 10.49 -21.03
N ALA A 58 -12.77 10.00 -21.86
CA ALA A 58 -11.42 10.59 -22.01
C ALA A 58 -11.41 11.96 -22.72
N SER A 59 -12.58 12.59 -22.90
CA SER A 59 -12.75 13.86 -23.60
C SER A 59 -12.69 15.04 -22.63
N SER A 60 -11.49 15.39 -22.20
CA SER A 60 -11.13 16.79 -21.92
C SER A 60 -9.65 17.00 -22.23
N PRO A 61 -9.30 17.73 -23.31
CA PRO A 61 -7.91 17.89 -23.74
C PRO A 61 -7.05 18.76 -22.80
N ASP A 62 -7.68 19.46 -21.85
CA ASP A 62 -7.01 20.47 -21.00
C ASP A 62 -6.73 20.00 -19.56
N GLU A 63 -7.22 18.83 -19.15
CA GLU A 63 -6.89 18.27 -17.84
C GLU A 63 -6.00 17.03 -18.05
N PRO A 64 -4.78 16.98 -17.49
CA PRO A 64 -3.97 15.77 -17.56
C PRO A 64 -4.74 14.69 -16.79
N ALA A 65 -5.45 13.83 -17.54
CA ALA A 65 -6.13 12.70 -16.97
C ALA A 65 -5.13 11.95 -16.08
N PRO A 66 -5.49 11.56 -14.85
CA PRO A 66 -4.65 10.65 -14.09
C PRO A 66 -4.47 9.43 -14.98
N GLY A 67 -3.25 9.23 -15.49
CA GLY A 67 -2.93 8.11 -16.37
C GLY A 67 -3.38 6.81 -15.71
N PRO A 68 -3.64 5.75 -16.49
CA PRO A 68 -4.07 4.47 -15.94
C PRO A 68 -3.18 4.09 -14.76
N LEU A 69 -3.80 3.89 -13.60
CA LEU A 69 -3.07 3.52 -12.38
C LEU A 69 -2.26 2.26 -12.69
N ASP A 70 -0.96 2.32 -12.42
CA ASP A 70 -0.07 1.17 -12.54
C ASP A 70 -0.68 -0.03 -11.79
N PRO A 71 -0.86 -1.20 -12.45
CA PRO A 71 -1.52 -2.37 -11.86
C PRO A 71 -0.92 -2.79 -10.51
N VAL A 72 0.39 -2.60 -10.33
CA VAL A 72 1.06 -2.92 -9.07
C VAL A 72 0.67 -1.92 -7.96
N THR A 73 0.57 -0.64 -8.30
CA THR A 73 0.10 0.40 -7.39
C THR A 73 -1.35 0.16 -6.97
N ASP A 74 -2.23 -0.23 -7.90
CA ASP A 74 -3.62 -0.55 -7.57
C ASP A 74 -3.74 -1.81 -6.71
N LEU A 75 -2.98 -2.86 -7.03
CA LEU A 75 -2.90 -4.06 -6.20
C LEU A 75 -2.54 -3.73 -4.75
N VAL A 76 -1.54 -2.88 -4.55
CA VAL A 76 -1.10 -2.45 -3.21
C VAL A 76 -2.19 -1.64 -2.51
N ARG A 77 -2.89 -0.76 -3.24
CA ARG A 77 -4.03 0.02 -2.75
C ARG A 77 -5.17 -0.88 -2.27
N LEU A 78 -5.51 -1.92 -3.03
CA LEU A 78 -6.54 -2.91 -2.69
C LEU A 78 -6.16 -3.75 -1.46
N LEU A 79 -4.89 -4.13 -1.35
CA LEU A 79 -4.39 -4.94 -0.23
C LEU A 79 -4.09 -4.13 1.05
N ARG A 80 -4.32 -2.82 1.08
CA ARG A 80 -3.89 -1.96 2.20
C ARG A 80 -4.48 -2.38 3.56
N HIS A 81 -5.69 -2.92 3.58
CA HIS A 81 -6.38 -3.35 4.81
C HIS A 81 -6.28 -4.86 5.08
N THR A 82 -5.72 -5.65 4.17
CA THR A 82 -5.66 -7.10 4.30
C THR A 82 -4.45 -7.55 5.12
N SER A 83 -4.68 -8.22 6.24
CA SER A 83 -3.62 -8.88 7.03
C SER A 83 -3.50 -10.39 6.74
N ASP A 84 -4.42 -10.95 5.97
CA ASP A 84 -4.42 -12.37 5.64
C ASP A 84 -3.19 -12.77 4.79
N LYS A 85 -2.39 -13.69 5.32
CA LYS A 85 -1.14 -14.13 4.69
C LYS A 85 -1.39 -14.87 3.39
N GLY A 86 -2.44 -15.71 3.33
CA GLY A 86 -2.78 -16.49 2.15
C GLY A 86 -3.15 -15.59 0.97
N THR A 87 -4.02 -14.61 1.21
CA THR A 87 -4.38 -13.60 0.20
C THR A 87 -3.17 -12.83 -0.30
N ILE A 88 -2.26 -12.42 0.59
CA ILE A 88 -1.04 -11.69 0.21
C ILE A 88 -0.12 -12.54 -0.67
N GLU A 89 0.05 -13.83 -0.36
CA GLU A 89 0.89 -14.74 -1.14
C GLU A 89 0.30 -15.03 -2.53
N ILE A 90 -1.01 -15.26 -2.62
CA ILE A 90 -1.73 -15.43 -3.88
C ILE A 90 -1.62 -14.16 -4.73
N ALA A 91 -1.84 -12.99 -4.13
CA ALA A 91 -1.73 -11.71 -4.81
C ALA A 91 -0.31 -11.44 -5.32
N ALA A 92 0.72 -11.72 -4.51
CA ALA A 92 2.11 -11.59 -4.94
C ALA A 92 2.41 -12.49 -6.13
N THR A 93 1.99 -13.76 -6.07
CA THR A 93 2.19 -14.74 -7.14
C THR A 93 1.52 -14.30 -8.44
N ARG A 94 0.27 -13.86 -8.38
CA ARG A 94 -0.48 -13.37 -9.55
C ARG A 94 0.15 -12.13 -10.17
N ALA A 95 0.76 -11.27 -9.36
CA ALA A 95 1.46 -10.07 -9.82
C ALA A 95 2.90 -10.33 -10.31
N GLY A 96 3.38 -11.58 -10.29
CA GLY A 96 4.78 -11.91 -10.61
C GLY A 96 5.78 -11.33 -9.60
N LEU A 97 5.33 -11.03 -8.37
CA LEU A 97 6.15 -10.45 -7.31
C LEU A 97 6.52 -11.51 -6.28
N ARG A 98 7.72 -11.39 -5.71
CA ARG A 98 8.03 -12.11 -4.47
C ARG A 98 7.22 -11.52 -3.32
N THR A 99 6.78 -12.35 -2.37
CA THR A 99 6.06 -11.88 -1.17
C THR A 99 6.81 -10.80 -0.41
N GLY A 100 8.15 -10.89 -0.35
CA GLY A 100 9.01 -9.85 0.22
C GLY A 100 8.93 -8.51 -0.51
N GLN A 101 8.86 -8.53 -1.86
CA GLN A 101 8.70 -7.32 -2.67
C GLN A 101 7.31 -6.69 -2.44
N LEU A 102 6.25 -7.49 -2.42
CA LEU A 102 4.90 -6.99 -2.13
C LEU A 102 4.81 -6.36 -0.73
N ARG A 103 5.46 -6.95 0.28
CA ARG A 103 5.55 -6.35 1.62
C ARG A 103 6.27 -4.99 1.58
N THR A 104 7.37 -4.88 0.84
CA THR A 104 8.10 -3.61 0.66
C THR A 104 7.22 -2.55 0.00
N LEU A 105 6.48 -2.91 -1.06
CA LEU A 105 5.56 -2.00 -1.75
C LEU A 105 4.42 -1.53 -0.84
N ARG A 106 3.81 -2.44 -0.08
CA ARG A 106 2.78 -2.11 0.91
C ARG A 106 3.30 -1.18 2.01
N ALA A 107 4.52 -1.42 2.50
CA ALA A 107 5.15 -0.53 3.47
C ALA A 107 5.39 0.87 2.88
N ALA A 108 5.82 0.95 1.63
CA ALA A 108 6.03 2.23 0.96
C ALA A 108 4.71 2.99 0.76
N PHE A 109 3.63 2.29 0.38
CA PHE A 109 2.29 2.86 0.30
C PHE A 109 1.78 3.35 1.66
N ALA A 110 2.00 2.58 2.72
CA ALA A 110 1.60 2.98 4.07
C ALA A 110 2.34 4.23 4.58
N PHE A 111 3.56 4.49 4.10
CA PHE A 111 4.33 5.66 4.51
C PHE A 111 4.09 6.89 3.63
N HIS A 112 3.94 6.68 2.32
CA HIS A 112 3.99 7.77 1.35
C HIS A 112 2.96 7.64 0.22
N GLY A 113 1.96 6.77 0.38
CA GLY A 113 0.94 6.49 -0.63
C GLY A 113 1.54 5.98 -1.94
N GLU A 114 0.90 6.33 -3.05
CA GLU A 114 1.29 5.92 -4.40
C GLU A 114 2.70 6.41 -4.77
N ALA A 115 3.10 7.59 -4.30
CA ALA A 115 4.44 8.11 -4.55
C ALA A 115 5.53 7.25 -3.90
N GLY A 116 5.23 6.65 -2.73
CA GLY A 116 6.11 5.65 -2.12
C GLY A 116 6.26 4.38 -2.95
N VAL A 117 5.15 3.87 -3.49
CA VAL A 117 5.17 2.71 -4.39
C VAL A 117 6.02 3.00 -5.62
N ARG A 118 5.82 4.17 -6.23
CA ARG A 118 6.65 4.63 -7.36
C ARG A 118 8.13 4.73 -7.00
N ALA A 119 8.47 5.20 -5.80
CA ALA A 119 9.87 5.23 -5.34
C ALA A 119 10.48 3.82 -5.19
N VAL A 120 9.68 2.80 -4.92
CA VAL A 120 10.14 1.40 -4.88
C VAL A 120 10.36 0.85 -6.30
N LEU A 121 9.39 1.07 -7.19
CA LEU A 121 9.33 0.45 -8.52
C LEU A 121 10.20 1.16 -9.56
N HIS A 122 10.18 2.49 -9.59
CA HIS A 122 10.79 3.25 -10.68
C HIS A 122 12.26 3.55 -10.41
N CYS A 123 13.09 3.07 -11.32
CA CYS A 123 14.37 3.68 -11.66
C CYS A 123 14.08 4.69 -12.77
N ALA A 124 13.81 5.94 -12.41
CA ALA A 124 13.71 7.01 -13.41
C ALA A 124 15.12 7.52 -13.72
N GLU A 125 15.36 7.88 -14.97
CA GLU A 125 16.49 8.75 -15.28
C GLU A 125 16.19 10.14 -14.71
N VAL A 126 17.14 10.67 -13.95
CA VAL A 126 17.09 12.01 -13.36
C VAL A 126 18.26 12.79 -13.94
N ASP A 127 18.09 14.11 -14.09
CA ASP A 127 19.20 15.00 -14.38
C ASP A 127 20.40 14.71 -13.43
N PRO A 128 21.55 14.27 -13.98
CA PRO A 128 22.74 13.99 -13.18
C PRO A 128 23.16 15.19 -12.31
N SER A 129 22.93 16.42 -12.78
CA SER A 129 23.29 17.63 -12.05
C SER A 129 22.52 17.77 -10.73
N ALA A 130 21.25 17.35 -10.70
CA ALA A 130 20.42 17.35 -9.50
C ALA A 130 20.90 16.33 -8.48
N LEU A 131 21.32 15.13 -8.94
CA LEU A 131 21.91 14.11 -8.08
C LEU A 131 23.26 14.56 -7.51
N GLU A 132 24.14 15.13 -8.32
CA GLU A 132 25.43 15.66 -7.88
C GLU A 132 25.27 16.80 -6.87
N HIS A 133 24.30 17.70 -7.10
CA HIS A 133 23.98 18.76 -6.16
C HIS A 133 23.49 18.19 -4.82
N ALA A 134 22.56 17.24 -4.85
CA ALA A 134 22.07 16.59 -3.64
C ALA A 134 23.18 15.79 -2.92
N ALA A 135 24.07 15.10 -3.64
CA ALA A 135 25.20 14.40 -3.06
C ALA A 135 26.15 15.35 -2.33
N ARG A 136 26.42 16.54 -2.88
CA ARG A 136 27.20 17.60 -2.21
C ARG A 136 26.52 18.10 -0.94
N GLN A 137 25.20 18.32 -0.97
CA GLN A 137 24.46 18.69 0.23
C GLN A 137 24.57 17.61 1.32
N LEU A 138 24.42 16.34 0.94
CA LEU A 138 24.53 15.21 1.87
C LEU A 138 25.94 15.06 2.45
N ALA A 139 26.99 15.33 1.67
CA ALA A 139 28.36 15.28 2.16
C ALA A 139 28.59 16.22 3.36
N SER A 140 27.88 17.35 3.44
CA SER A 140 27.99 18.29 4.57
C SER A 140 27.37 17.79 5.88
N VAL A 141 26.37 16.90 5.81
CA VAL A 141 25.63 16.38 6.98
C VAL A 141 26.04 14.95 7.35
N ARG A 142 26.81 14.27 6.49
CA ARG A 142 27.40 12.97 6.79
C ARG A 142 28.51 13.12 7.81
N SER A 143 28.48 12.27 8.83
CA SER A 143 29.54 12.19 9.84
C SER A 143 30.80 11.56 9.24
N HIS A 144 31.80 12.37 8.85
CA HIS A 144 33.17 11.99 8.45
C HIS A 144 33.40 10.54 7.95
N THR A 145 32.60 10.09 6.99
CA THR A 145 32.82 8.80 6.30
C THR A 145 33.73 9.04 5.11
N ARG A 146 34.80 8.24 4.98
CA ARG A 146 35.68 8.26 3.79
C ARG A 146 35.02 7.66 2.55
N THR A 147 33.94 6.90 2.71
CA THR A 147 33.26 6.23 1.61
C THR A 147 32.42 7.21 0.78
N PRO A 148 32.63 7.26 -0.54
CA PRO A 148 31.86 8.14 -1.42
C PRO A 148 30.38 7.74 -1.44
N LEU A 149 29.50 8.72 -1.73
CA LEU A 149 28.11 8.43 -2.04
C LEU A 149 28.01 7.82 -3.44
N HIS A 150 27.24 6.75 -3.57
CA HIS A 150 26.97 6.13 -4.86
C HIS A 150 25.70 6.73 -5.46
N CYS A 151 25.84 7.44 -6.58
CA CYS A 151 24.71 7.99 -7.32
C CYS A 151 24.41 7.10 -8.53
N GLU A 152 23.17 6.67 -8.69
CA GLU A 152 22.76 5.78 -9.79
C GLU A 152 21.28 6.02 -10.13
N HIS A 153 20.97 6.31 -11.40
CA HIS A 153 19.61 6.63 -11.88
C HIS A 153 18.93 7.76 -11.10
N ASN A 154 18.01 7.45 -10.19
CA ASN A 154 17.32 8.39 -9.30
C ASN A 154 17.73 8.21 -7.83
N ARG A 155 18.86 7.57 -7.55
CA ARG A 155 19.21 7.10 -6.21
C ARG A 155 20.54 7.67 -5.75
N ILE A 156 20.60 8.00 -4.46
CA ILE A 156 21.85 8.28 -3.75
C ILE A 156 21.96 7.27 -2.62
N THR A 157 23.04 6.48 -2.63
CA THR A 157 23.27 5.40 -1.66
C THR A 157 24.49 5.70 -0.80
N ASP A 158 24.27 5.68 0.51
CA ASP A 158 25.30 5.70 1.54
C ASP A 158 25.43 4.29 2.14
N LEU A 159 26.40 3.52 1.63
CA LEU A 159 26.58 2.13 2.04
C LEU A 159 27.01 1.99 3.50
N ASP A 160 27.83 2.91 4.00
CA ASP A 160 28.32 2.90 5.39
C ASP A 160 27.18 3.14 6.37
N ALA A 161 26.30 4.11 6.05
CA ALA A 161 25.13 4.40 6.88
C ALA A 161 23.97 3.40 6.68
N GLY A 162 24.06 2.54 5.65
CA GLY A 162 22.95 1.69 5.25
C GLY A 162 21.71 2.51 4.87
N ILE A 163 21.90 3.64 4.17
CA ILE A 163 20.82 4.55 3.76
C ILE A 163 20.83 4.70 2.25
N GLN A 164 19.64 4.72 1.65
CA GLN A 164 19.44 5.06 0.25
C GLN A 164 18.33 6.08 0.15
N LEU A 165 18.54 7.15 -0.60
CA LEU A 165 17.49 8.10 -0.96
C LEU A 165 17.12 7.87 -2.42
N ARG A 166 15.82 7.95 -2.72
CA ARG A 166 15.30 7.85 -4.09
C ARG A 166 14.50 9.09 -4.41
N LEU A 167 14.83 9.73 -5.52
CA LEU A 167 14.10 10.90 -6.02
C LEU A 167 12.95 10.43 -6.91
N VAL A 168 11.75 10.92 -6.61
CA VAL A 168 10.58 10.79 -7.48
C VAL A 168 9.94 12.15 -7.58
N ASN A 169 9.84 12.67 -8.81
CA ASN A 169 9.55 14.07 -9.07
C ASN A 169 10.55 14.94 -8.29
N ASP A 170 10.07 15.81 -7.39
CA ASP A 170 10.91 16.70 -6.58
C ASP A 170 10.99 16.30 -5.10
N THR A 171 10.71 15.02 -4.79
CA THR A 171 10.69 14.53 -3.40
C THR A 171 11.64 13.35 -3.20
N TRP A 172 12.45 13.44 -2.15
CA TRP A 172 13.36 12.39 -1.70
C TRP A 172 12.67 11.44 -0.74
N TYR A 173 12.64 10.16 -1.10
CA TYR A 173 12.07 9.08 -0.30
C TYR A 173 13.19 8.28 0.36
N PRO A 174 13.22 8.21 1.70
CA PRO A 174 14.28 7.51 2.41
C PRO A 174 14.04 6.00 2.46
N PHE A 175 15.14 5.26 2.33
CA PHE A 175 15.22 3.81 2.47
C PHE A 175 16.36 3.46 3.42
N THR A 176 16.16 2.43 4.24
CA THR A 176 17.15 1.89 5.17
C THR A 176 17.48 0.45 4.80
N ARG A 177 18.74 0.05 4.98
CA ARG A 177 19.18 -1.31 4.70
C ARG A 177 18.55 -2.29 5.70
N THR A 178 18.14 -3.46 5.21
CA THR A 178 17.55 -4.53 6.02
C THR A 178 18.23 -5.87 5.69
N PRO A 179 18.40 -6.78 6.66
CA PRO A 179 18.97 -8.09 6.41
C PRO A 179 18.17 -8.93 5.39
N GLN A 180 16.83 -8.82 5.40
CA GLN A 180 15.95 -9.73 4.67
C GLN A 180 15.66 -9.27 3.23
N ASN A 181 15.50 -7.97 2.99
CA ASN A 181 15.03 -7.44 1.71
C ASN A 181 16.00 -6.45 1.05
N GLY A 182 17.21 -6.30 1.58
CA GLY A 182 18.20 -5.33 1.09
C GLY A 182 17.83 -3.91 1.49
N TRP A 183 16.82 -3.31 0.86
CA TRP A 183 16.36 -1.94 1.12
C TRP A 183 14.87 -1.92 1.47
N ALA A 184 14.52 -1.27 2.58
CA ALA A 184 13.13 -1.06 2.99
C ALA A 184 12.83 0.44 3.10
N PRO A 185 11.62 0.89 2.71
CA PRO A 185 11.23 2.29 2.85
C PRO A 185 11.23 2.70 4.32
N ALA A 186 11.53 3.97 4.56
CA ALA A 186 11.43 4.63 5.85
C ALA A 186 10.49 5.83 5.73
N ARG A 187 9.94 6.28 6.86
CA ARG A 187 9.15 7.52 6.94
C ARG A 187 10.04 8.75 6.77
N GLY A 188 9.41 9.88 6.43
CA GLY A 188 10.08 11.18 6.30
C GLY A 188 10.56 11.50 4.89
N ALA A 189 9.66 11.35 3.90
CA ALA A 189 9.90 11.92 2.58
C ALA A 189 9.97 13.44 2.67
N ALA A 190 10.85 14.07 1.89
CA ALA A 190 11.07 15.50 1.94
C ALA A 190 11.61 16.05 0.61
N GLN A 191 11.36 17.32 0.33
CA GLN A 191 11.96 18.02 -0.83
C GLN A 191 13.47 18.21 -0.68
N LEU A 192 13.95 18.38 0.57
CA LEU A 192 15.38 18.51 0.85
C LEU A 192 16.01 17.13 1.10
N PRO A 193 17.11 16.77 0.40
CA PRO A 193 17.76 15.47 0.57
C PRO A 193 18.31 15.28 1.99
N THR A 194 18.81 16.35 2.61
CA THR A 194 19.34 16.32 3.98
C THR A 194 18.27 16.02 5.04
N ALA A 195 17.04 16.48 4.82
CA ALA A 195 15.90 16.18 5.69
C ALA A 195 15.48 14.71 5.58
N ALA A 196 15.36 14.19 4.36
CA ALA A 196 15.07 12.78 4.11
C ALA A 196 16.17 11.85 4.68
N TYR A 197 17.45 12.25 4.52
CA TYR A 197 18.58 11.52 5.10
C TYR A 197 18.55 11.49 6.62
N SER A 198 18.25 12.62 7.26
CA SER A 198 18.06 12.70 8.71
C SER A 198 16.94 11.78 9.20
N ALA A 199 15.82 11.75 8.49
CA ALA A 199 14.72 10.83 8.78
C ALA A 199 15.12 9.36 8.63
N ALA A 200 15.88 9.02 7.59
CA ALA A 200 16.44 7.68 7.40
C ALA A 200 17.35 7.27 8.58
N ARG A 201 18.22 8.17 9.05
CA ARG A 201 19.08 7.90 10.23
C ARG A 201 18.28 7.62 11.50
N LEU A 202 17.21 8.38 11.74
CA LEU A 202 16.32 8.14 12.88
C LEU A 202 15.61 6.78 12.77
N ALA A 203 15.17 6.43 11.57
CA ALA A 203 14.55 5.12 11.30
C ALA A 203 15.53 3.96 11.52
N THR A 204 16.81 4.09 11.10
CA THR A 204 17.84 3.09 11.35
C THR A 204 18.07 2.86 12.84
N ARG A 205 18.17 3.94 13.64
CA ARG A 205 18.33 3.85 15.10
C ARG A 205 17.15 3.14 15.76
N SER A 206 15.93 3.49 15.36
CA SER A 206 14.69 2.91 15.90
C SER A 206 14.53 1.41 15.60
N ARG A 207 15.24 0.89 14.59
CA ARG A 207 15.22 -0.54 14.21
C ARG A 207 16.35 -1.34 14.87
N SER A 208 17.35 -0.66 15.40
CA SER A 208 18.52 -1.25 16.06
C SER A 208 18.36 -1.33 17.58
N ALA A 209 17.38 -0.61 18.12
CA ALA A 209 16.94 -0.68 19.51
C ALA A 209 15.91 -1.81 19.70
#